data_AF-A0A815SYT7-F1
#
_entry.id   AF-A0A815SYT7-F1
#
_cell.length_a   1.000
_cell.length_b   1.000
_cell.length_c   1.000
_cell.angle_alpha   90.00
_cell.angle_beta   90.00
_cell.angle_gamma   90.00
#
_symmetry.space_group_name_H-M   'P 1'
#
loop_
_entity.id
_entity.type
_entity.pdbx_description
1 polymer ?
#
loop_
_entity_poly.entity_id
_entity_poly.type
_entity_poly.pdbx_seq_one_letter_code
_entity_poly.pdbx_strand_id
1 'polypeptide(L)' 'MATRKPIAVIIGVGPGTGASLARRFAAGGYSIGLIARSESSLQPVQQELEAQGHT' A
#
# COMPACT_ATOMS: atom_id res chain seq x y z
N MET A 1 3.19 -25.50 5.25
CA MET A 1 2.03 -24.69 4.81
C MET A 1 2.52 -23.29 4.50
N ALA A 2 2.18 -22.71 3.34
CA ALA A 2 2.54 -21.32 3.05
C ALA A 2 1.71 -20.39 3.95
N THR A 3 2.37 -19.58 4.77
CA THR A 3 1.74 -18.53 5.56
C THR A 3 1.25 -17.45 4.58
N ARG A 4 -0.07 -17.30 4.45
CA ARG A 4 -0.65 -16.23 3.64
C ARG A 4 -0.49 -14.91 4.39
N LYS A 5 0.11 -13.91 3.75
CA LYS A 5 0.11 -12.54 4.28
C LYS A 5 -1.34 -12.03 4.32
N PRO A 6 -1.76 -11.35 5.40
CA PRO A 6 -3.04 -10.65 5.39
C PRO A 6 -3.00 -9.52 4.35
N ILE A 7 -4.16 -9.20 3.77
CA ILE A 7 -4.26 -8.19 2.70
C ILE A 7 -4.95 -6.95 3.26
N ALA A 8 -4.37 -5.77 3.01
CA ALA A 8 -5.00 -4.49 3.28
C ALA A 8 -5.30 -3.77 1.97
N VAL A 9 -6.59 -3.47 1.72
CA VAL A 9 -7.03 -2.71 0.55
C VAL A 9 -7.37 -1.30 0.98
N ILE A 10 -6.67 -0.32 0.42
CA ILE A 10 -6.85 1.10 0.71
C ILE A 10 -7.52 1.75 -0.50
N ILE A 11 -8.75 2.24 -0.30
CA ILE A 11 -9.55 2.92 -1.33
C ILE A 11 -9.51 4.43 -1.06
N GLY A 12 -9.21 5.21 -2.09
CA GLY A 12 -9.01 6.66 -1.97
C GLY A 12 -7.58 7.02 -1.57
N VAL A 13 -6.59 6.39 -2.21
CA VAL A 13 -5.17 6.69 -1.96
C VAL A 13 -4.82 8.08 -2.50
N GLY A 14 -4.18 8.86 -1.64
CA GLY A 14 -3.63 10.18 -1.90
C GLY A 14 -2.55 10.50 -0.86
N PRO A 15 -1.93 11.69 -0.89
CA PRO A 15 -0.72 11.99 -0.11
C PRO A 15 -0.92 11.98 1.42
N GLY A 16 -2.17 12.10 1.89
CA GLY A 16 -2.52 12.09 3.31
C GLY A 16 -2.77 10.68 3.86
N THR A 17 -4.00 10.45 4.31
CA THR A 17 -4.40 9.25 5.06
C THR A 17 -4.13 7.95 4.30
N GLY A 18 -4.45 7.90 3.01
CA GLY A 18 -4.28 6.68 2.20
C GLY A 18 -2.83 6.20 2.17
N ALA A 19 -1.88 7.10 1.90
CA ALA A 19 -0.45 6.77 1.92
C ALA A 19 0.04 6.36 3.32
N SER A 20 -0.40 7.06 4.37
CA SER A 20 -0.01 6.72 5.76
C SER A 20 -0.53 5.35 6.22
N LEU A 21 -1.74 4.98 5.81
CA LEU A 21 -2.27 3.64 6.08
C LEU A 21 -1.51 2.58 5.29
N ALA A 22 -1.22 2.83 4.02
CA ALA A 22 -0.45 1.91 3.17
C ALA A 22 0.92 1.59 3.79
N ARG A 23 1.68 2.63 4.20
CA ARG A 23 2.95 2.46 4.93
C ARG A 23 2.80 1.65 6.21
N ARG A 24 1.78 1.95 7.02
CA ARG A 24 1.56 1.27 8.31
C ARG A 24 1.25 -0.22 8.13
N PHE A 25 0.39 -0.58 7.18
CA PHE A 25 0.05 -1.98 6.93
C PHE A 25 1.21 -2.73 6.27
N ALA A 26 1.95 -2.08 5.38
CA ALA A 26 3.12 -2.64 4.73
C ALA A 26 4.21 -3.01 5.76
N ALA A 27 4.52 -2.08 6.67
CA ALA A 27 5.42 -2.34 7.80
C ALA A 27 4.91 -3.44 8.74
N GLY A 28 3.59 -3.67 8.78
CA GLY A 28 2.96 -4.77 9.51
C GLY A 28 3.00 -6.13 8.80
N GLY A 29 3.63 -6.22 7.61
CA GLY A 29 3.76 -7.48 6.85
C GLY A 29 2.55 -7.84 6.00
N TYR A 30 1.66 -6.89 5.74
CA TYR A 30 0.50 -7.08 4.86
C TYR A 30 0.91 -6.97 3.39
N SER A 31 0.16 -7.64 2.51
CA SER A 31 0.15 -7.29 1.08
C SER A 31 -0.86 -6.18 0.82
N ILE A 32 -0.51 -5.25 -0.07
CA ILE A 32 -1.19 -3.95 -0.15
C ILE A 32 -1.89 -3.79 -1.50
N GLY A 33 -3.20 -3.54 -1.46
CA GLY A 33 -3.98 -3.12 -2.62
C GLY A 33 -4.26 -1.62 -2.57
N LEU A 34 -3.77 -0.85 -3.54
CA LEU A 34 -4.01 0.60 -3.63
C LEU A 34 -5.05 0.90 -4.71
N ILE A 35 -6.08 1.69 -4.37
CA ILE A 35 -7.13 2.11 -5.31
C ILE A 35 -7.32 3.62 -5.21
N ALA A 36 -7.25 4.30 -6.36
CA ALA A 36 -7.52 5.74 -6.49
C ALA A 36 -8.14 6.04 -7.86
N ARG A 37 -8.62 7.28 -8.05
CA ARG A 37 -9.18 7.73 -9.33
C ARG A 37 -8.14 7.92 -10.42
N SER A 38 -6.90 8.25 -10.04
CA SER A 38 -5.81 8.50 -10.98
C SER A 38 -4.54 7.80 -10.54
N GLU A 39 -3.78 7.32 -11.52
CA GLU A 39 -2.49 6.67 -11.31
C GLU A 39 -1.45 7.60 -10.66
N SER A 40 -1.54 8.90 -10.93
CA SER A 40 -0.69 9.93 -10.30
C SER A 40 -0.77 9.96 -8.77
N SER A 41 -1.88 9.49 -8.19
CA SER A 41 -2.03 9.37 -6.73
C SER A 41 -1.49 8.05 -6.18
N LEU A 42 -1.31 7.04 -7.04
CA LEU A 42 -0.86 5.69 -6.69
C LEU A 42 0.65 5.54 -6.81
N GLN A 43 1.23 5.99 -7.93
CA GLN A 43 2.65 5.78 -8.26
C GLN A 43 3.62 6.18 -7.14
N PRO A 44 3.50 7.36 -6.49
CA PRO A 44 4.43 7.72 -5.43
C PRO A 44 4.37 6.77 -4.23
N VAL A 45 3.16 6.31 -3.87
CA VAL A 45 2.96 5.39 -2.75
C VAL A 45 3.44 3.99 -3.12
N GLN A 46 3.12 3.51 -4.32
CA GLN A 46 3.60 2.22 -4.81
C GLN A 46 5.13 2.16 -4.84
N GLN A 47 5.78 3.15 -5.44
CA GLN A 47 7.25 3.21 -5.53
C GLN A 47 7.90 3.26 -4.15
N GLU A 48 7.33 4.02 -3.21
CA GLU A 48 7.81 4.06 -1.83
C GLU A 48 7.72 2.68 -1.16
N LEU A 49 6.59 1.99 -1.31
CA LEU A 49 6.40 0.66 -0.73
C LEU A 49 7.32 -0.39 -1.35
N GLU A 50 7.47 -0.38 -2.67
CA GLU A 50 8.38 -1.30 -3.39
C GLU A 50 9.84 -1.06 -2.98
N ALA A 51 10.26 0.19 -2.84
CA ALA A 51 11.61 0.54 -2.36
C ALA A 51 11.86 0.05 -0.92
N GLN A 52 10.81 -0.08 -0.11
CA GLN A 52 10.86 -0.63 1.25
C GLN A 52 10.73 -2.17 1.28
N GLY A 53 10.62 -2.83 0.12
CA GLY A 53 10.47 -4.28 0.02
C GLY A 53 9.05 -4.79 0.30
N HIS A 54 8.05 -3.92 0.21
CA HIS A 54 6.64 -4.26 0.39
C HIS A 54 5.94 -4.46 -0.97
N THR A 55 5.02 -5.43 -1.04
CA THR A 55 4.24 -5.77 -2.23
C THR A 55 2.83 -6.23 -1.83
#